data_AF-A0A0F9A6Q9-F1
#
_entry.id   AF-A0A0F9A6Q9-F1
#
_cell.length_a   1.000
_cell.length_b   1.000
_cell.length_c   1.000
_cell.angle_alpha   90.00
_cell.angle_beta   90.00
_cell.angle_gamma   90.00
#
_symmetry.space_group_name_H-M   'P 1'
#
loop_
_entity.id
_entity.type
_entity.pdbx_description
1 polymer ?
#
loop_
_entity_poly.entity_id
_entity_poly.type
_entity_poly.pdbx_seq_one_letter_code
_entity_poly.pdbx_strand_id
1 'polypeptide(L)'
;MENPYANRFWRKNWDPWVKDLNSEEFELSYIELVKPTFEEFSGRMALEYYGVEITFEELDNYSNQFANMLNKSGFIKGDIVGINLPNVPQYPIAALGTLKAGCIVSGVSPLLSAIQTQYQLNDLGSNGKKVALLTLDSNYAEKIVKIGEDIE
;
A
#
# COMPACT_ATOMS: atom_id res chain seq x y z
N MET A 1 -10.77 5.91 28.77
CA MET A 1 -9.52 5.22 29.12
C MET A 1 -8.39 6.24 29.08
N GLU A 2 -7.49 6.24 30.06
CA GLU A 2 -6.24 7.01 29.95
C GLU A 2 -5.41 6.49 28.77
N ASN A 3 -4.79 7.41 28.03
CA ASN A 3 -3.91 7.06 26.92
C ASN A 3 -2.67 6.33 27.48
N PRO A 4 -2.48 5.02 27.19
CA PRO A 4 -1.37 4.24 27.73
C PRO A 4 0.00 4.74 27.25
N TYR A 5 0.02 5.60 26.23
CA TYR A 5 1.21 6.19 25.63
C TYR A 5 1.54 7.59 26.18
N ALA A 6 0.74 8.13 27.10
CA ALA A 6 0.90 9.50 27.62
C ALA A 6 2.27 9.73 28.28
N ASN A 7 2.81 8.71 28.96
CA ASN A 7 4.09 8.80 29.66
C ASN A 7 5.32 8.61 28.75
N ARG A 8 5.12 8.27 27.47
CA ARG A 8 6.17 8.02 26.46
C ARG A 8 7.33 7.14 26.98
N PHE A 9 7.00 6.05 27.66
CA PHE A 9 7.97 5.17 28.35
C PHE A 9 9.13 4.67 27.47
N TRP A 10 8.94 4.55 26.16
CA TRP A 10 9.96 4.15 25.19
C TRP A 10 11.14 5.12 25.12
N ARG A 11 10.96 6.39 25.51
CA ARG A 11 12.03 7.41 25.52
C ARG A 11 13.12 7.15 26.55
N LYS A 12 12.87 6.29 27.55
CA LYS A 12 13.85 5.94 28.59
C LYS A 12 15.20 5.47 28.00
N ASN A 13 15.15 4.82 26.84
CA ASN A 13 16.32 4.27 26.16
C ASN A 13 16.71 5.05 24.90
N TRP A 14 16.16 6.24 24.70
CA TRP A 14 16.58 7.09 23.58
C TRP A 14 17.92 7.72 23.89
N ASP A 15 18.74 7.85 22.85
CA ASP A 15 19.94 8.65 22.96
C ASP A 15 19.58 10.11 23.27
N PRO A 16 20.38 10.84 24.07
CA PRO A 16 20.06 12.20 24.50
C PRO A 16 19.81 13.22 23.37
N TRP A 17 20.32 12.94 22.17
CA TRP A 17 20.17 13.80 20.99
C TRP A 17 18.93 13.49 20.15
N VAL A 18 18.26 12.35 20.38
CA VAL A 18 17.05 11.96 19.64
C VAL A 18 15.87 12.75 20.19
N LYS A 19 15.23 13.51 19.32
CA LYS A 19 14.02 14.26 19.61
C LYS A 19 12.86 13.66 18.83
N ASP A 20 11.63 14.00 19.21
CA ASP A 20 10.50 13.72 18.33
C ASP A 20 10.75 14.38 16.98
N LEU A 21 10.36 13.67 15.93
CA LEU A 21 10.26 14.27 14.61
C LEU A 21 9.19 15.36 14.65
N ASN A 22 9.54 16.53 14.14
CA ASN A 22 8.57 17.59 13.89
C ASN A 22 7.81 17.24 12.60
N SER A 23 6.52 16.88 12.71
CA SER A 23 5.73 16.53 11.53
C SER A 23 5.57 17.68 10.54
N GLU A 24 5.68 18.93 11.00
CA GLU A 24 5.62 20.13 10.14
C GLU A 24 6.86 20.25 9.24
N GLU A 25 7.97 19.58 9.58
CA GLU A 25 9.18 19.55 8.73
C GLU A 25 9.05 18.55 7.56
N PHE A 26 8.02 17.70 7.56
CA PHE A 26 7.83 16.62 6.59
C PHE A 26 6.45 16.70 5.93
N GLU A 27 6.10 17.84 5.33
CA GLU A 27 4.83 18.02 4.61
C GLU A 27 4.78 17.33 3.23
N LEU A 28 5.88 16.74 2.77
CA LEU A 28 5.92 16.02 1.51
C LEU A 28 5.27 14.64 1.64
N SER A 29 4.35 14.33 0.74
CA SER A 29 3.88 12.96 0.57
C SER A 29 5.03 12.06 0.10
N TYR A 30 4.92 10.75 0.38
CA TYR A 30 5.90 9.77 -0.10
C TYR A 30 6.08 9.85 -1.63
N ILE A 31 5.00 10.10 -2.38
CA ILE A 31 5.06 10.22 -3.84
C ILE A 31 5.84 11.47 -4.27
N GLU A 32 5.65 12.60 -3.60
CA GLU A 32 6.44 13.81 -3.87
C GLU A 32 7.92 13.62 -3.53
N LEU A 33 8.21 12.89 -2.45
CA LEU A 33 9.58 12.61 -2.02
C LEU A 33 10.35 11.75 -3.05
N VAL A 34 9.71 10.73 -3.63
CA VAL A 34 10.39 9.81 -4.57
C VAL A 34 10.41 10.31 -6.00
N LYS A 35 9.54 11.26 -6.37
CA LYS A 35 9.40 11.75 -7.74
C LYS A 35 10.73 12.22 -8.38
N PRO A 36 11.59 13.02 -7.70
CA PRO A 36 12.86 13.43 -8.30
C PRO A 36 13.77 12.25 -8.65
N THR A 37 13.77 11.19 -7.84
CA THR A 37 14.53 9.96 -8.10
C THR A 37 14.00 9.23 -9.33
N PHE A 38 12.68 9.15 -9.50
CA PHE A 38 12.07 8.54 -10.69
C PHE A 38 12.39 9.33 -11.97
N GLU A 39 12.45 10.66 -11.88
CA GLU A 39 12.81 11.52 -13.01
C GLU A 39 14.31 11.41 -13.36
N GLU A 40 15.20 11.50 -12.37
CA GLU A 40 16.65 11.45 -12.55
C GLU A 40 17.12 10.09 -13.11
N PHE A 41 16.54 9.00 -12.63
CA PHE A 41 16.93 7.64 -12.99
C PHE A 41 15.92 6.95 -13.92
N SER A 42 15.08 7.71 -14.63
CA SER A 42 14.01 7.21 -15.51
C SER A 42 14.41 6.02 -16.38
N GLY A 43 15.51 6.13 -17.11
CA GLY A 43 16.03 5.06 -17.99
C GLY A 43 16.83 3.94 -17.30
N ARG A 44 16.99 3.96 -15.96
CA ARG A 44 17.66 2.89 -15.22
C ARG A 44 16.66 1.81 -14.82
N MET A 45 17.15 0.58 -14.70
CA MET A 45 16.38 -0.54 -14.16
C MET A 45 15.98 -0.26 -12.70
N ALA A 46 14.68 -0.33 -12.42
CA ALA A 46 14.10 -0.25 -11.08
C ALA A 46 13.83 -1.64 -10.50
N LEU A 47 13.37 -2.58 -11.34
CA LEU A 47 13.02 -3.94 -10.96
C LEU A 47 13.51 -4.94 -12.01
N GLU A 48 13.81 -6.16 -11.57
CA GLU A 48 14.06 -7.31 -12.42
C GLU A 48 13.19 -8.48 -11.94
N TYR A 49 12.58 -9.21 -12.87
CA TYR A 49 11.75 -10.37 -12.58
C TYR A 49 11.84 -11.42 -13.68
N TYR A 50 12.52 -12.53 -13.39
CA TYR A 50 12.71 -13.66 -14.32
C TYR A 50 13.26 -13.27 -15.70
N GLY A 51 14.26 -12.40 -15.72
CA GLY A 51 14.92 -11.87 -16.91
C GLY A 51 14.19 -10.68 -17.56
N VAL A 52 13.06 -10.24 -17.00
CA VAL A 52 12.36 -9.04 -17.46
C VAL A 52 12.79 -7.86 -16.59
N GLU A 53 13.40 -6.87 -17.24
CA GLU A 53 13.77 -5.61 -16.61
C GLU A 53 12.62 -4.60 -16.74
N ILE A 54 12.38 -3.84 -15.67
CA ILE A 54 11.43 -2.71 -15.67
C ILE A 54 12.21 -1.49 -15.19
N THR A 55 12.21 -0.45 -16.01
CA THR A 55 12.84 0.83 -15.71
C THR A 55 12.02 1.68 -14.74
N PHE A 56 12.63 2.72 -14.16
CA PHE A 56 11.89 3.69 -13.34
C PHE A 56 10.76 4.38 -14.11
N GLU A 57 10.99 4.72 -15.38
CA GLU A 57 9.97 5.29 -16.27
C GLU A 57 8.79 4.35 -16.48
N GLU A 58 9.05 3.08 -16.76
CA GLU A 58 7.99 2.07 -16.95
C GLU A 58 7.22 1.83 -15.66
N LEU A 59 7.89 1.72 -14.52
CA LEU A 59 7.25 1.60 -13.20
C LEU A 59 6.36 2.83 -12.90
N ASP A 60 6.82 4.03 -13.24
CA ASP A 60 6.02 5.25 -13.10
C ASP A 60 4.77 5.20 -13.98
N ASN A 61 4.93 4.83 -15.24
CA ASN A 61 3.85 4.74 -16.22
C ASN A 61 2.82 3.67 -15.84
N TYR A 62 3.25 2.49 -15.42
CA TYR A 62 2.33 1.43 -14.98
C TYR A 62 1.58 1.82 -13.70
N SER A 63 2.27 2.43 -12.73
CA SER A 63 1.62 2.91 -11.51
C SER A 63 0.64 4.07 -11.78
N ASN A 64 0.95 4.97 -12.72
CA ASN A 64 0.03 6.02 -13.17
C ASN A 64 -1.24 5.43 -13.82
N GLN A 65 -1.10 4.37 -14.63
CA GLN A 65 -2.23 3.66 -15.22
C GLN A 65 -3.12 3.03 -14.14
N PHE A 66 -2.51 2.38 -13.14
CA PHE A 66 -3.25 1.81 -12.01
C PHE A 66 -3.98 2.89 -11.19
N ALA A 67 -3.32 4.01 -10.88
CA ALA A 67 -3.94 5.15 -10.19
C ALA A 67 -5.17 5.69 -10.96
N ASN A 68 -5.03 5.85 -12.28
CA ASN A 68 -6.12 6.31 -13.13
C ASN A 68 -7.28 5.31 -13.20
N MET A 69 -7.00 4.00 -13.16
CA MET A 69 -8.02 2.96 -13.09
C MET A 69 -8.79 3.02 -11.76
N LEU A 70 -8.12 3.24 -10.63
CA LEU A 70 -8.78 3.44 -9.32
C LEU A 70 -9.70 4.66 -9.36
N ASN A 71 -9.20 5.80 -9.84
CA ASN A 71 -9.99 7.04 -9.96
C ASN A 71 -11.23 6.82 -10.84
N LYS A 72 -11.08 6.15 -11.99
CA LYS A 72 -12.21 5.79 -12.87
C LYS A 72 -13.21 4.82 -12.23
N SER A 73 -12.74 3.99 -11.29
CA SER A 73 -13.56 3.07 -10.50
C SER A 73 -14.21 3.73 -9.27
N GLY A 74 -14.10 5.06 -9.17
CA GLY A 74 -14.72 5.88 -8.12
C GLY A 74 -14.04 5.76 -6.76
N PHE A 75 -12.76 5.36 -6.70
CA PHE A 75 -11.97 5.48 -5.48
C PHE A 75 -11.56 6.95 -5.26
N ILE A 76 -11.61 7.38 -4.01
CA ILE A 76 -11.28 8.73 -3.60
C ILE A 76 -10.17 8.72 -2.54
N LYS A 77 -9.64 9.91 -2.24
CA LYS A 77 -8.60 10.08 -1.22
C LYS A 77 -9.02 9.44 0.10
N GLY A 78 -8.15 8.58 0.64
CA GLY A 78 -8.35 7.86 1.90
C GLY A 78 -9.14 6.56 1.81
N ASP A 79 -9.62 6.17 0.62
CA ASP A 79 -10.06 4.78 0.38
C ASP A 79 -8.87 3.83 0.39
N ILE A 80 -9.12 2.53 0.55
CA ILE A 80 -8.09 1.53 0.84
C ILE A 80 -7.97 0.53 -0.30
N VAL A 81 -6.73 0.19 -0.66
CA VAL A 81 -6.42 -0.92 -1.55
C VAL A 81 -5.59 -1.94 -0.78
N GLY A 82 -6.20 -3.09 -0.50
CA GLY A 82 -5.55 -4.29 -0.02
C GLY A 82 -4.79 -4.98 -1.15
N ILE A 83 -3.47 -5.10 -1.05
CA ILE A 83 -2.64 -5.79 -2.05
C ILE A 83 -2.35 -7.20 -1.55
N ASN A 84 -2.95 -8.19 -2.22
CA ASN A 84 -2.82 -9.61 -1.96
C ASN A 84 -2.06 -10.33 -3.07
N LEU A 85 -0.81 -9.92 -3.24
CA LEU A 85 0.09 -10.44 -4.26
C LEU A 85 1.36 -11.02 -3.64
N PRO A 86 2.00 -12.01 -4.29
CA PRO A 86 3.37 -12.41 -3.96
C PRO A 86 4.38 -11.32 -4.38
N ASN A 87 5.68 -11.61 -4.22
CA ASN A 87 6.76 -10.72 -4.66
C ASN A 87 6.88 -10.73 -6.19
N VAL A 88 6.02 -9.97 -6.84
CA VAL A 88 5.94 -9.79 -8.30
C VAL A 88 5.89 -8.31 -8.65
N PRO A 89 6.28 -7.89 -9.86
CA PRO A 89 6.33 -6.47 -10.23
C PRO A 89 5.01 -5.71 -10.08
N GLN A 90 3.88 -6.40 -10.16
CA GLN A 90 2.56 -5.81 -9.95
C GLN A 90 2.37 -5.25 -8.53
N TYR A 91 3.10 -5.78 -7.54
CA TYR A 91 3.04 -5.27 -6.16
C TYR A 91 3.53 -3.82 -6.06
N PRO A 92 4.78 -3.46 -6.43
CA PRO A 92 5.23 -2.07 -6.38
C PRO A 92 4.44 -1.17 -7.34
N ILE A 93 4.00 -1.67 -8.51
CA ILE A 93 3.13 -0.93 -9.42
C ILE A 93 1.83 -0.51 -8.72
N ALA A 94 1.14 -1.46 -8.09
CA ALA A 94 -0.11 -1.21 -7.40
C ALA A 94 0.08 -0.35 -6.14
N ALA A 95 1.14 -0.58 -5.37
CA ALA A 95 1.43 0.22 -4.19
C ALA A 95 1.66 1.70 -4.55
N LEU A 96 2.51 1.98 -5.54
CA LEU A 96 2.73 3.34 -6.02
C LEU A 96 1.47 3.95 -6.63
N GLY A 97 0.72 3.17 -7.42
CA GLY A 97 -0.51 3.65 -8.05
C GLY A 97 -1.61 4.00 -7.04
N THR A 98 -1.78 3.18 -6.00
CA THR A 98 -2.70 3.47 -4.89
C THR A 98 -2.32 4.76 -4.18
N LEU A 99 -1.03 4.95 -3.84
CA LEU A 99 -0.57 6.18 -3.19
C LEU A 99 -0.74 7.40 -4.10
N LYS A 100 -0.46 7.28 -5.40
CA LYS A 100 -0.69 8.33 -6.41
C LYS A 100 -2.17 8.71 -6.54
N ALA A 101 -3.09 7.76 -6.37
CA ALA A 101 -4.52 8.02 -6.31
C ALA A 101 -4.98 8.68 -4.99
N GLY A 102 -4.06 8.93 -4.05
CA GLY A 102 -4.37 9.43 -2.70
C GLY A 102 -5.06 8.38 -1.80
N CYS A 103 -5.07 7.13 -2.23
CA CYS A 103 -5.60 5.99 -1.48
C CYS A 103 -4.54 5.44 -0.51
N ILE A 104 -4.98 4.62 0.44
CA ILE A 104 -4.15 3.96 1.44
C ILE A 104 -3.79 2.56 0.96
N VAL A 105 -2.50 2.23 0.98
CA VAL A 105 -2.01 0.88 0.69
C VAL A 105 -2.07 0.04 1.96
N SER A 106 -2.66 -1.16 1.88
CA SER A 106 -2.56 -2.16 2.94
C SER A 106 -2.05 -3.48 2.36
N GLY A 107 -1.04 -4.07 3.00
CA GLY A 107 -0.55 -5.39 2.63
C GLY A 107 -1.46 -6.48 3.19
N VAL A 108 -2.03 -7.32 2.32
CA VAL A 108 -2.83 -8.48 2.72
C VAL A 108 -2.05 -9.72 2.30
N SER A 109 -1.41 -10.42 3.25
CA SER A 109 -0.50 -11.51 2.88
C SER A 109 -1.25 -12.63 2.11
N PRO A 110 -0.74 -13.08 0.95
CA PRO A 110 -1.34 -14.19 0.21
C PRO A 110 -1.24 -15.53 0.95
N LEU A 111 -0.44 -15.61 2.02
CA LEU A 111 -0.31 -16.80 2.85
C LEU A 111 -1.40 -16.92 3.93
N LEU A 112 -2.17 -15.85 4.18
CA LEU A 112 -3.26 -15.90 5.15
C LEU A 112 -4.30 -16.95 4.75
N SER A 113 -4.91 -17.57 5.76
CA SER A 113 -6.11 -18.38 5.57
C SER A 113 -7.30 -17.49 5.20
N ALA A 114 -8.35 -18.07 4.61
CA ALA A 114 -9.52 -17.32 4.20
C ALA A 114 -10.15 -16.51 5.36
N ILE A 115 -10.30 -17.11 6.54
CA ILE A 115 -10.85 -16.43 7.73
C ILE A 115 -9.95 -15.26 8.18
N GLN A 116 -8.63 -15.43 8.14
CA GLN A 116 -7.70 -14.35 8.49
C GLN A 116 -7.74 -13.22 7.47
N THR A 117 -7.85 -13.54 6.18
CA THR A 117 -8.03 -12.55 5.11
C THR A 117 -9.32 -11.78 5.29
N GLN A 118 -10.44 -12.47 5.54
CA GLN A 118 -11.73 -11.85 5.82
C GLN A 118 -11.64 -10.88 7.00
N TYR A 119 -11.10 -11.34 8.13
CA TYR A 119 -10.91 -10.50 9.31
C TYR A 119 -10.13 -9.22 8.97
N GLN A 120 -9.04 -9.34 8.22
CA GLN A 120 -8.23 -8.20 7.82
C GLN A 120 -9.00 -7.25 6.89
N LEU A 121 -9.75 -7.76 5.92
CA LEU A 121 -10.51 -6.91 4.99
C LEU A 121 -11.63 -6.15 5.71
N ASN A 122 -12.33 -6.80 6.64
CA ASN A 122 -13.36 -6.16 7.46
C ASN A 122 -12.76 -5.10 8.39
N ASP A 123 -11.58 -5.37 8.96
CA ASP A 123 -10.85 -4.37 9.78
C ASP A 123 -10.44 -3.14 8.95
N LEU A 124 -10.00 -3.33 7.71
CA LEU A 124 -9.71 -2.22 6.80
C LEU A 124 -10.97 -1.39 6.50
N GLY A 125 -12.12 -2.04 6.31
CA GLY A 125 -13.40 -1.39 6.03
C GLY A 125 -14.08 -0.75 7.25
N SER A 126 -13.64 -1.07 8.46
CA SER A 126 -14.32 -0.74 9.73
C SER A 126 -14.61 0.76 9.95
N ASN A 127 -13.82 1.64 9.32
CA ASN A 127 -14.00 3.10 9.40
C ASN A 127 -14.95 3.66 8.31
N GLY A 128 -15.71 2.80 7.63
CA GLY A 128 -16.64 3.18 6.55
C GLY A 128 -15.93 3.60 5.26
N LYS A 129 -14.66 3.20 5.07
CA LYS A 129 -13.87 3.48 3.87
C LYS A 129 -14.10 2.38 2.84
N LYS A 130 -14.08 2.74 1.54
CA LYS A 130 -14.16 1.74 0.47
C LYS A 130 -12.88 0.92 0.45
N VAL A 131 -13.01 -0.40 0.35
CA VAL A 131 -11.88 -1.33 0.25
C VAL A 131 -11.92 -2.04 -1.10
N ALA A 132 -10.82 -1.98 -1.85
CA ALA A 132 -10.57 -2.89 -2.97
C ALA A 132 -9.53 -3.94 -2.55
N LEU A 133 -9.68 -5.15 -3.08
CA LEU A 133 -8.67 -6.20 -3.00
C LEU A 133 -8.06 -6.43 -4.38
N LEU A 134 -6.75 -6.22 -4.52
CA LEU A 134 -5.98 -6.66 -5.67
C LEU A 134 -5.37 -8.03 -5.37
N THR A 135 -5.73 -9.05 -6.15
CA THR A 135 -5.21 -10.41 -5.98
C THR A 135 -5.00 -11.10 -7.33
N LEU A 136 -4.46 -12.32 -7.31
CA LEU A 136 -4.35 -13.19 -8.48
C LEU A 136 -5.55 -14.12 -8.56
N ASP A 137 -5.92 -14.53 -9.78
CA ASP A 137 -7.05 -15.45 -10.02
C ASP A 137 -6.94 -16.75 -9.23
N SER A 138 -5.73 -17.28 -9.08
CA SER A 138 -5.46 -18.49 -8.27
C SER A 138 -5.81 -18.28 -6.79
N ASN A 139 -5.34 -17.17 -6.20
CA ASN A 139 -5.64 -16.83 -4.81
C ASN A 139 -7.13 -16.53 -4.62
N TYR A 140 -7.75 -15.86 -5.59
CA TYR A 140 -9.17 -15.58 -5.58
C TYR A 140 -9.99 -16.86 -5.53
N ALA A 141 -9.76 -17.78 -6.48
CA ALA A 141 -10.48 -19.04 -6.60
C ALA A 141 -10.31 -19.95 -5.38
N GLU A 142 -9.10 -20.02 -4.81
CA GLU A 142 -8.82 -20.93 -3.70
C GLU A 142 -9.29 -20.40 -2.34
N LYS A 143 -9.27 -19.09 -2.13
CA LYS A 143 -9.46 -18.48 -0.80
C LYS A 143 -10.60 -17.48 -0.76
N ILE A 144 -10.59 -16.48 -1.66
CA ILE A 144 -11.50 -15.33 -1.56
C ILE A 144 -12.94 -15.74 -1.87
N VAL A 145 -13.17 -16.65 -2.81
CA VAL A 145 -14.52 -17.16 -3.12
C VAL A 145 -15.20 -17.78 -1.88
N LYS A 146 -14.43 -18.34 -0.94
CA LYS A 146 -14.97 -18.99 0.27
C LYS A 146 -15.50 -18.00 1.32
N ILE A 147 -15.18 -16.71 1.18
CA ILE A 147 -15.51 -15.65 2.15
C ILE A 147 -16.24 -14.48 1.49
N GLY A 148 -16.57 -14.57 0.20
CA GLY A 148 -17.07 -13.43 -0.57
C GLY A 148 -18.42 -12.89 -0.11
N GLU A 149 -19.27 -13.74 0.48
CA GLU A 149 -20.57 -13.33 1.06
C GLU A 149 -20.42 -12.72 2.46
N ASP A 150 -19.28 -12.94 3.11
CA ASP A 150 -19.04 -12.56 4.51
C ASP A 150 -18.08 -11.35 4.65
N ILE A 151 -17.72 -10.71 3.54
CA ILE A 151 -16.96 -9.45 3.50
C ILE A 151 -17.98 -8.32 3.33
N GLU A 152 -17.98 -7.38 4.28
CA GLU A 152 -18.86 -6.20 4.30
C GLU A 152 -18.38 -5.08 3.37
#